data_AF-A0A2D4XD82-F1
#
_entry.id   AF-A0A2D4XD82-F1
#
_cell.length_a   1.000
_cell.length_b   1.000
_cell.length_c   1.000
_cell.angle_alpha   90.00
_cell.angle_beta   90.00
_cell.angle_gamma   90.00
#
_symmetry.space_group_name_H-M   'P 1'
#
loop_
_entity.id
_entity.type
_entity.pdbx_description
1 polymer ?
#
loop_
_entity_poly.entity_id
_entity_poly.type
_entity_poly.pdbx_seq_one_letter_code
_entity_poly.pdbx_strand_id
1 'polypeptide(L)'
;MGWWPFRKKRIFHSEPHIKSAKMWIQDLRESCESNFDQRERGQLEVEVIRDKWRTAHSEGEVDESLLEGLERRSKLLIGAQDHEWSELLDDEDFWKAGWGSRVEE
;
A
#
# COMPACT_ATOMS: atom_id res chain seq x y z
N MET A 1 13.76 26.14 35.16
CA MET A 1 12.59 25.26 35.30
C MET A 1 11.75 25.41 34.03
N GLY A 2 11.97 24.56 33.03
CA GLY A 2 11.25 24.61 31.75
C GLY A 2 10.24 23.48 31.70
N TRP A 3 8.95 23.83 31.67
CA TRP A 3 7.85 22.89 31.60
C TRP A 3 7.62 22.53 30.12
N TRP A 4 7.66 21.24 29.77
CA TRP A 4 7.32 20.77 28.43
C TRP A 4 5.86 20.28 28.45
N PRO A 5 4.94 20.82 27.62
CA PRO A 5 3.61 20.24 27.53
C PRO A 5 3.67 19.10 26.52
N PHE A 6 3.76 17.86 27.00
CA PHE A 6 3.55 16.69 26.18
C PHE A 6 2.14 16.76 25.57
N ARG A 7 2.08 17.01 24.26
CA ARG A 7 0.87 16.89 23.45
C ARG A 7 0.34 15.47 23.65
N LYS A 8 -0.84 15.33 24.26
CA LYS A 8 -1.47 14.01 24.50
C LYS A 8 -1.59 13.29 23.16
N LYS A 9 -0.82 12.23 22.96
CA LYS A 9 -1.06 11.27 21.89
C LYS A 9 -2.44 10.67 22.13
N ARG A 10 -3.30 10.67 21.10
CA ARG A 10 -4.55 9.90 21.13
C ARG A 10 -4.14 8.46 21.43
N ILE A 11 -4.64 7.91 22.53
CA ILE A 11 -4.45 6.51 22.87
C ILE A 11 -5.31 5.76 21.85
N PHE A 12 -4.72 5.38 20.73
CA PHE A 12 -5.29 4.32 19.91
C PHE A 12 -5.28 3.08 20.80
N HIS A 13 -6.47 2.57 21.12
CA HIS A 13 -6.57 1.16 21.46
C HIS A 13 -6.09 0.44 20.21
N SER A 14 -4.84 -0.01 20.22
CA SER A 14 -4.30 -0.88 19.19
C SER A 14 -5.03 -2.21 19.32
N GLU A 15 -6.18 -2.29 18.67
CA GLU A 15 -6.70 -3.56 18.19
C GLU A 15 -5.57 -4.27 17.40
N PRO A 16 -5.40 -5.59 17.52
CA PRO A 16 -4.34 -6.34 16.83
C PRO A 16 -4.39 -6.29 15.29
N HIS A 17 -5.25 -5.45 14.72
CA HIS A 17 -5.70 -5.48 13.33
C HIS A 17 -5.04 -4.42 12.43
N ILE A 18 -4.28 -3.45 12.98
CA ILE A 18 -3.60 -2.43 12.17
C ILE A 18 -2.47 -3.07 11.37
N LYS A 19 -2.65 -3.17 10.05
CA LYS A 19 -1.64 -3.68 9.13
C LYS A 19 -0.50 -2.68 8.97
N SER A 20 0.73 -3.19 8.98
CA SER A 20 1.90 -2.37 8.61
C SER A 20 1.94 -2.10 7.11
N ALA A 21 2.70 -1.07 6.69
CA ALA A 21 3.01 -0.80 5.28
C ALA A 21 3.47 -2.04 4.51
N LYS A 22 4.35 -2.83 5.14
CA LYS A 22 4.89 -4.06 4.54
C LYS A 22 3.79 -5.10 4.28
N MET A 23 2.81 -5.22 5.17
CA MET A 23 1.71 -6.16 5.00
C MET A 23 0.79 -5.76 3.84
N TRP A 24 0.45 -4.47 3.71
CA TRP A 24 -0.36 -4.02 2.58
C TRP A 24 0.33 -4.25 1.23
N ILE A 25 1.64 -3.97 1.15
CA ILE A 25 2.42 -4.20 -0.06
C ILE A 25 2.53 -5.71 -0.35
N GLN A 26 2.73 -6.53 0.67
CA GLN A 26 2.78 -7.99 0.53
C GLN A 26 1.45 -8.57 0.04
N ASP A 27 0.33 -8.19 0.65
CA ASP A 27 -1.01 -8.64 0.25
C ASP A 27 -1.29 -8.27 -1.22
N LEU A 28 -0.90 -7.05 -1.63
CA LEU A 28 -1.01 -6.59 -3.01
C LEU A 28 -0.16 -7.44 -3.95
N ARG A 29 1.09 -7.72 -3.59
CA ARG A 29 2.02 -8.56 -4.37
C ARG A 29 1.47 -9.97 -4.54
N GLU A 30 1.08 -10.63 -3.45
CA GLU A 30 0.54 -12.00 -3.46
C GLU A 30 -0.72 -12.12 -4.32
N SER A 31 -1.58 -11.10 -4.28
CA SER A 31 -2.77 -11.02 -5.13
C SER A 31 -2.43 -10.95 -6.61
N CYS A 32 -1.39 -10.21 -6.97
CA CYS A 32 -0.92 -10.13 -8.36
C CYS A 32 -0.25 -11.44 -8.80
N GLU A 33 0.67 -11.97 -7.99
CA GLU A 33 1.42 -13.20 -8.29
C GLU A 33 0.51 -14.43 -8.41
N SER A 34 -0.51 -14.54 -7.56
CA SER A 34 -1.51 -15.61 -7.64
C SER A 34 -2.33 -15.58 -8.93
N ASN A 35 -2.33 -14.45 -9.63
CA ASN A 35 -3.02 -14.22 -10.90
C ASN A 35 -2.05 -13.81 -12.01
N PHE A 36 -0.77 -14.24 -11.94
CA PHE A 36 0.26 -13.89 -12.92
C PHE A 36 -0.20 -14.14 -14.37
N ASP A 37 -0.71 -15.35 -14.65
CA ASP A 37 -1.21 -15.75 -15.98
C ASP A 37 -2.61 -15.20 -16.31
N GLN A 38 -3.29 -14.57 -15.33
CA GLN A 38 -4.66 -14.07 -15.43
C GLN A 38 -4.72 -12.59 -15.06
N ARG A 39 -3.99 -11.74 -15.82
CA ARG A 39 -3.88 -10.30 -15.57
C ARG A 39 -5.21 -9.63 -15.24
N GLU A 40 -6.25 -9.83 -16.04
CA GLU A 40 -7.57 -9.20 -15.82
C GLU A 40 -8.16 -9.55 -14.44
N ARG A 41 -8.00 -10.80 -14.00
CA ARG A 41 -8.40 -11.24 -12.67
C ARG A 41 -7.52 -10.62 -11.60
N GLY A 42 -6.21 -10.56 -11.81
CA GLY A 42 -5.27 -9.87 -10.92
C GLY A 42 -5.63 -8.40 -10.73
N GLN A 43 -5.99 -7.70 -11.80
CA GLN A 43 -6.42 -6.30 -11.76
C GLN A 43 -7.71 -6.09 -10.96
N LEU A 44 -8.67 -7.01 -11.06
CA LEU A 44 -9.86 -6.97 -10.23
C LEU A 44 -9.53 -7.14 -8.74
N GLU A 45 -8.61 -8.06 -8.40
CA GLU A 45 -8.17 -8.25 -7.02
C GLU A 45 -7.37 -7.03 -6.49
N VAL A 46 -6.59 -6.38 -7.34
CA VAL A 46 -5.92 -5.10 -7.01
C VAL A 46 -6.93 -4.03 -6.63
N GLU A 47 -8.03 -3.87 -7.39
CA GLU A 47 -9.11 -2.94 -7.03
C GLU A 47 -9.77 -3.31 -5.69
N VAL A 48 -9.98 -4.61 -5.41
CA VAL A 48 -10.53 -5.07 -4.13
C VAL A 48 -9.61 -4.73 -2.96
N ILE A 49 -8.29 -4.95 -3.08
CA ILE A 49 -7.33 -4.58 -2.04
C ILE A 49 -7.27 -3.06 -1.88
N ARG A 50 -7.37 -2.33 -2.98
CA ARG A 50 -7.37 -0.87 -2.99
C ARG A 50 -8.53 -0.28 -2.18
N ASP A 51 -9.73 -0.82 -2.33
CA ASP A 51 -10.88 -0.39 -1.53
C ASP A 51 -10.70 -0.69 -0.04
N LYS A 52 -10.01 -1.79 0.31
CA LYS A 52 -9.71 -2.13 1.71
C LYS A 52 -8.78 -1.12 2.37
N TRP A 53 -7.66 -0.74 1.74
CA TRP A 53 -6.76 0.25 2.36
C TRP A 53 -7.37 1.66 2.38
N ARG A 54 -8.27 1.99 1.44
CA ARG A 54 -9.00 3.27 1.46
C ARG A 54 -9.95 3.36 2.64
N THR A 55 -10.64 2.26 2.92
CA THR A 55 -11.49 2.12 4.11
C THR A 55 -10.64 2.27 5.36
N ALA A 56 -9.53 1.53 5.47
CA ALA A 56 -8.61 1.62 6.60
C ALA A 56 -8.00 3.02 6.78
N HIS A 57 -7.71 3.73 5.69
CA HIS A 57 -7.29 5.14 5.75
C HIS A 57 -8.39 6.05 6.29
N SER A 58 -9.64 5.85 5.87
CA SER A 58 -10.78 6.63 6.39
C SER A 58 -11.01 6.42 7.89
N GLU A 59 -10.60 5.27 8.42
CA GLU A 59 -10.63 4.89 9.84
C GLU A 59 -9.36 5.37 10.60
N GLY A 60 -8.36 5.90 9.89
CA GLY A 60 -7.12 6.41 10.45
C GLY A 60 -6.07 5.34 10.75
N GLU A 61 -6.20 4.14 10.19
CA GLU A 61 -5.26 3.02 10.36
C GLU A 61 -4.10 3.05 9.35
N VAL A 62 -4.34 3.64 8.18
CA VAL A 62 -3.33 3.89 7.14
C VAL A 62 -3.04 5.38 7.12
N ASP A 63 -1.76 5.77 7.13
CA ASP A 63 -1.36 7.17 6.99
C ASP A 63 -1.32 7.61 5.52
N GLU A 64 -1.41 8.93 5.28
CA GLU A 64 -1.47 9.51 3.94
C GLU A 64 -0.24 9.12 3.07
N SER A 65 0.97 9.11 3.63
CA SER A 65 2.19 8.77 2.88
C SER A 65 2.18 7.33 2.41
N LEU A 66 1.74 6.41 3.29
CA LEU A 66 1.52 5.02 2.90
C LEU A 66 0.42 4.88 1.84
N LEU A 67 -0.71 5.57 2.01
CA LEU A 67 -1.82 5.55 1.05
C LEU A 67 -1.36 6.01 -0.34
N GLU A 68 -0.63 7.13 -0.44
CA GLU A 68 -0.12 7.63 -1.72
C GLU A 68 0.75 6.60 -2.45
N GLY A 69 1.62 5.91 -1.69
CA GLY A 69 2.47 4.84 -2.22
C GLY A 69 1.70 3.62 -2.70
N LEU A 70 0.63 3.24 -2.01
CA LEU A 70 -0.26 2.14 -2.40
C LEU A 70 -1.13 2.51 -3.62
N GLU A 71 -1.69 3.72 -3.64
CA GLU A 71 -2.47 4.24 -4.76
C GLU A 71 -1.64 4.32 -6.05
N ARG A 72 -0.39 4.78 -5.96
CA ARG A 72 0.48 4.85 -7.14
C ARG A 72 0.73 3.47 -7.74
N ARG A 73 1.02 2.47 -6.90
CA ARG A 73 1.19 1.07 -7.34
C ARG A 73 -0.06 0.53 -7.99
N SER A 74 -1.20 0.66 -7.31
CA SER A 74 -2.47 0.13 -7.83
C SER A 74 -2.82 0.70 -9.20
N LYS A 75 -2.61 2.02 -9.42
CA LYS A 75 -2.86 2.65 -10.73
C LYS A 75 -2.03 2.04 -11.85
N LEU A 76 -0.75 1.74 -11.58
CA LEU A 76 0.12 1.11 -12.57
C LEU A 76 -0.31 -0.34 -12.83
N LEU A 77 -0.57 -1.12 -11.78
CA LEU A 77 -1.03 -2.51 -11.89
C LEU A 77 -2.37 -2.64 -12.65
N ILE A 78 -3.33 -1.76 -12.35
CA ILE A 78 -4.64 -1.72 -13.03
C ILE A 78 -4.51 -1.27 -14.48
N GLY A 79 -3.59 -0.35 -14.78
CA GLY A 79 -3.37 0.17 -16.13
C GLY A 79 -2.53 -0.76 -17.03
N ALA A 80 -1.73 -1.64 -16.42
CA ALA A 80 -0.77 -2.48 -17.12
C ALA A 80 -1.41 -3.37 -18.19
N GLN A 81 -0.76 -3.45 -19.34
CA GLN A 81 -1.00 -4.49 -20.34
C GLN A 81 -0.21 -5.77 -20.00
N ASP A 82 -0.42 -6.86 -20.75
CA ASP A 82 0.18 -8.17 -20.45
C ASP A 82 1.69 -8.13 -20.22
N HIS A 83 2.45 -7.40 -21.06
CA HIS A 83 3.90 -7.30 -20.88
C HIS A 83 4.29 -6.45 -19.66
N GLU A 84 3.62 -5.32 -19.45
CA GLU A 84 3.91 -4.38 -18.35
C GLU A 84 3.55 -5.02 -17.01
N TRP A 85 2.51 -5.85 -16.99
CA TRP A 85 2.09 -6.61 -15.82
C TRP A 85 3.25 -7.49 -15.34
N SER A 86 3.79 -8.33 -16.22
CA SER A 86 4.93 -9.18 -15.86
C SER A 86 6.16 -8.36 -15.43
N GLU A 87 6.47 -7.27 -16.14
CA GLU A 87 7.60 -6.40 -15.77
C GLU A 87 7.44 -5.77 -14.38
N LEU A 88 6.25 -5.29 -14.02
CA LEU A 88 5.98 -4.73 -12.69
C LEU A 88 6.06 -5.80 -11.60
N LEU A 89 5.61 -7.03 -11.89
CA LEU A 89 5.63 -8.12 -10.93
C LEU A 89 7.07 -8.57 -10.63
N ASP A 90 7.93 -8.56 -11.64
CA ASP A 90 9.36 -8.92 -11.53
C ASP A 90 10.25 -7.78 -10.96
N ASP A 91 9.73 -6.55 -10.85
CA ASP A 91 10.47 -5.41 -10.29
C ASP A 91 10.50 -5.46 -8.75
N GLU A 92 11.60 -5.96 -8.18
CA GLU A 92 11.78 -5.97 -6.72
C GLU A 92 11.82 -4.56 -6.09
N ASP A 93 12.27 -3.53 -6.82
CA ASP A 93 12.25 -2.16 -6.33
C ASP A 93 10.82 -1.62 -6.22
N PHE A 94 9.94 -1.99 -7.14
CA PHE A 94 8.51 -1.67 -7.11
C PHE A 94 7.85 -2.13 -5.79
N TRP A 95 8.28 -3.25 -5.23
CA TRP A 95 7.74 -3.80 -3.98
C TRP A 95 8.43 -3.28 -2.71
N LYS A 96 9.45 -2.41 -2.79
CA LYS A 96 10.11 -1.84 -1.61
C LYS A 96 9.27 -0.75 -0.94
N ALA A 97 9.22 -0.76 0.39
CA ALA A 97 8.67 0.35 1.16
C ALA A 97 9.35 1.67 0.75
N GLY A 98 8.57 2.73 0.55
CA GLY A 98 9.08 4.03 0.11
C GLY A 98 9.30 4.18 -1.41
N TRP A 99 9.04 3.16 -2.23
CA TRP A 99 9.11 3.30 -3.69
C TRP A 99 8.30 4.50 -4.21
N GLY A 100 8.93 5.28 -5.09
CA GLY A 100 8.35 6.47 -5.68
C GLY A 100 8.19 7.66 -4.73
N SER A 101 8.68 7.59 -3.48
CA SER A 101 8.81 8.80 -2.67
C SER A 101 9.96 9.64 -3.22
N ARG A 102 9.69 10.92 -3.51
CA ARG A 102 10.77 11.88 -3.72
C ARG A 102 11.29 12.21 -2.34
N VAL A 103 12.35 11.53 -1.91
CA VAL A 103 13.20 12.09 -0.86
C VAL A 103 13.81 13.33 -1.49
N GLU A 104 13.37 14.53 -1.09
CA GLU A 104 14.14 15.73 -1.37
C GLU A 104 15.50 15.53 -0.68
N GLU A 105 16.57 15.40 -1.47
CA GLU A 105 17.96 15.48 -1.00
C GLU A 105 18.29 16.89 -0.50
#